data_AF-A0A0G1KHB3-F1
#
_entry.id   AF-A0A0G1KHB3-F1
#
_cell.length_a   1.000
_cell.length_b   1.000
_cell.length_c   1.000
_cell.angle_alpha   90.00
_cell.angle_beta   90.00
_cell.angle_gamma   90.00
#
_symmetry.space_group_name_H-M   'P 1'
#
loop_
_entity.id
_entity.type
_entity.pdbx_description
1 polymer ?
#
loop_
_entity_poly.entity_id
_entity_poly.type
_entity_poly.pdbx_seq_one_letter_code
_entity_poly.pdbx_strand_id
1 'polypeptide(L)'
;MAAKFKQIFEEMVSKYEKEFDTFQELHDKYEKDPKNWQDEFNSEGAKIMEIVHTYEDRLCGHMENTQNSTYSANLAEKFRNEIKRYLPKLDMIGVTVG
;
A
#
# COMPACT_ATOMS: atom_id res chain seq x y z
N MET A 1 10.40 -15.83 14.63
CA MET A 1 10.29 -14.37 14.78
C MET A 1 9.43 -13.84 13.63
N ALA A 2 8.11 -13.99 13.73
CA ALA A 2 7.18 -13.59 12.67
C ALA A 2 7.08 -12.06 12.64
N ALA A 3 8.01 -11.44 11.89
CA ALA A 3 7.80 -10.24 11.10
C ALA A 3 6.79 -9.22 11.67
N LYS A 4 7.25 -8.24 12.46
CA LYS A 4 6.44 -7.05 12.80
C LYS A 4 5.72 -6.46 11.59
N PHE A 5 6.37 -6.48 10.42
CA PHE A 5 5.77 -6.04 9.16
C PHE A 5 4.49 -6.81 8.78
N LYS A 6 4.44 -8.12 9.07
CA LYS A 6 3.29 -8.96 8.74
C LYS A 6 2.09 -8.63 9.62
N GLN A 7 2.30 -8.39 10.92
CA GLN A 7 1.21 -7.95 11.80
C GLN A 7 0.68 -6.56 11.40
N ILE A 8 1.58 -5.63 11.08
CA ILE A 8 1.21 -4.29 10.60
C ILE A 8 0.46 -4.37 9.27
N PHE A 9 0.88 -5.27 8.37
CA PHE A 9 0.20 -5.55 7.11
C PHE A 9 -1.18 -6.15 7.33
N GLU A 10 -1.30 -7.19 8.15
CA GLU A 10 -2.59 -7.82 8.47
C GLU A 10 -3.55 -6.84 9.16
N GLU A 11 -3.06 -6.01 10.08
CA GLU A 11 -3.86 -4.95 10.72
C GLU A 11 -4.34 -3.93 9.69
N MET A 12 -3.45 -3.47 8.81
CA MET A 12 -3.80 -2.53 7.75
C MET A 12 -4.83 -3.14 6.80
N VAL A 13 -4.60 -4.34 6.26
CA VAL A 13 -5.54 -5.00 5.34
C VAL A 13 -6.88 -5.26 6.02
N SER A 14 -6.89 -5.69 7.29
CA SER A 14 -8.14 -5.92 8.03
C SER A 14 -8.89 -4.63 8.34
N LYS A 15 -8.17 -3.55 8.67
CA LYS A 15 -8.77 -2.26 8.99
C LYS A 15 -9.31 -1.53 7.77
N TYR A 16 -8.58 -1.64 6.66
CA TYR A 16 -8.87 -1.00 5.38
C TYR A 16 -9.47 -1.99 4.37
N GLU A 17 -9.99 -3.14 4.84
CA GLU A 17 -10.52 -4.22 4.00
C GLU A 17 -11.56 -3.70 3.02
N LYS A 18 -12.46 -2.84 3.49
CA LYS A 18 -13.51 -2.21 2.66
C LYS A 18 -12.93 -1.31 1.57
N GLU A 19 -11.86 -0.59 1.87
CA GLU A 19 -11.21 0.30 0.91
C GLU A 19 -10.46 -0.53 -0.13
N PHE A 20 -9.80 -1.61 0.28
CA PHE A 20 -9.19 -2.57 -0.65
C PHE A 20 -10.24 -3.27 -1.54
N ASP A 21 -11.37 -3.70 -0.98
CA ASP A 21 -12.47 -4.32 -1.70
C ASP A 21 -13.10 -3.35 -2.72
N THR A 22 -13.41 -2.13 -2.27
CA THR A 22 -13.93 -1.05 -3.13
C THR A 22 -12.93 -0.73 -4.26
N PHE A 23 -11.64 -0.64 -3.92
CA PHE A 23 -10.59 -0.41 -4.89
C PHE A 23 -10.49 -1.56 -5.90
N GLN A 24 -10.67 -2.82 -5.47
CA GLN A 24 -10.67 -3.97 -6.37
C GLN A 24 -11.87 -3.96 -7.33
N GLU A 25 -13.06 -3.58 -6.85
CA GLU A 25 -14.24 -3.41 -7.71
C GLU A 25 -14.06 -2.27 -8.70
N LEU A 26 -13.52 -1.14 -8.22
CA LEU A 26 -13.20 0.02 -9.05
C LEU A 26 -12.13 -0.34 -10.09
N HIS A 27 -11.19 -1.19 -9.73
CA HIS A 27 -10.16 -1.71 -10.63
C HIS A 27 -10.77 -2.54 -11.77
N ASP A 28 -11.73 -3.43 -11.50
CA ASP A 28 -12.43 -4.17 -12.57
C ASP A 28 -13.17 -3.23 -13.54
N LYS A 29 -13.76 -2.17 -12.99
CA LYS A 29 -14.40 -1.11 -13.79
C LYS A 29 -13.38 -0.29 -14.59
N TYR A 30 -12.23 0.01 -14.00
CA TYR A 30 -11.11 0.70 -14.65
C TYR A 30 -10.49 -0.14 -15.77
N GLU A 31 -10.35 -1.46 -15.62
CA GLU A 31 -9.89 -2.32 -16.72
C GLU A 31 -10.86 -2.34 -17.90
N LYS A 32 -12.16 -2.16 -17.65
CA LYS A 32 -13.17 -2.05 -18.69
C LYS A 32 -13.21 -0.68 -19.34
N ASP A 33 -13.12 0.39 -18.54
CA ASP A 33 -13.20 1.76 -19.04
C ASP A 33 -12.22 2.70 -18.31
N PRO A 34 -10.91 2.59 -18.61
CA PRO A 34 -9.90 3.30 -17.85
C PRO A 34 -10.06 4.81 -17.98
N LYS A 35 -10.61 5.30 -19.10
CA LYS A 35 -10.75 6.72 -19.40
C LYS A 35 -11.78 7.42 -18.50
N ASN A 36 -12.88 6.75 -18.17
CA ASN A 36 -13.90 7.30 -17.28
C ASN A 36 -13.57 7.05 -15.80
N TRP A 37 -12.94 5.93 -15.47
CA TRP A 37 -12.63 5.56 -14.08
C TRP A 37 -11.25 6.04 -13.62
N GLN A 38 -10.43 6.66 -14.47
CA GLN A 38 -9.07 7.11 -14.12
C GLN A 38 -9.05 8.06 -12.93
N ASP A 39 -9.96 9.04 -12.88
CA ASP A 39 -9.99 10.04 -11.81
C ASP A 39 -10.30 9.38 -10.46
N GLU A 40 -11.36 8.57 -10.43
CA GLU A 40 -11.80 7.83 -9.26
C GLU A 40 -10.76 6.78 -8.82
N PHE A 41 -10.11 6.12 -9.79
CA PHE A 41 -9.05 5.12 -9.55
C PHE A 41 -7.79 5.75 -8.98
N ASN A 42 -7.40 6.93 -9.49
CA ASN A 42 -6.29 7.68 -8.91
C ASN A 42 -6.63 8.20 -7.50
N SER A 43 -7.85 8.68 -7.28
CA SER A 43 -8.28 9.22 -5.99
C SER A 43 -8.32 8.13 -4.91
N GLU A 44 -9.00 7.01 -5.17
CA GLU A 44 -9.05 5.88 -4.23
C GLU A 44 -7.68 5.23 -4.06
N GLY A 45 -6.96 5.09 -5.17
CA GLY A 45 -5.62 4.56 -5.15
C GLY A 45 -4.62 5.38 -4.34
N ALA A 46 -4.67 6.71 -4.45
CA ALA A 46 -3.84 7.62 -3.69
C ALA A 46 -4.08 7.47 -2.19
N LYS A 47 -5.33 7.28 -1.76
CA LYS A 47 -5.67 6.99 -0.36
C LYS A 47 -5.01 5.71 0.12
N ILE A 48 -5.15 4.62 -0.64
CA ILE A 48 -4.51 3.33 -0.32
C ILE A 48 -2.99 3.51 -0.21
N MET A 49 -2.36 4.18 -1.18
CA MET A 49 -0.92 4.45 -1.16
C MET A 49 -0.49 5.28 0.06
N GLU A 50 -1.27 6.29 0.44
CA GLU A 50 -0.99 7.13 1.62
C GLU A 50 -1.10 6.33 2.93
N ILE A 51 -2.10 5.46 3.04
CA ILE A 51 -2.25 4.53 4.16
C ILE A 51 -1.03 3.62 4.25
N VAL A 52 -0.66 2.97 3.14
CA VAL A 52 0.52 2.08 3.07
C VAL A 52 1.79 2.84 3.47
N HIS A 53 1.98 4.05 2.94
CA HIS A 53 3.15 4.87 3.23
C HIS A 53 3.19 5.30 4.70
N THR A 54 2.06 5.64 5.31
CA THR A 54 1.95 5.97 6.74
C THR A 54 2.29 4.77 7.62
N TYR A 55 1.81 3.58 7.26
CA TYR A 55 2.08 2.35 8.00
C TYR A 55 3.55 1.93 7.89
N GLU A 56 4.14 2.17 6.73
CA GLU A 56 5.56 1.91 6.49
C GLU A 56 6.48 2.92 7.18
N ASP A 57 6.15 4.21 7.13
CA ASP A 57 6.85 5.26 7.88
C ASP A 57 6.80 4.94 9.38
N ARG A 58 5.64 4.52 9.89
CA ARG A 58 5.50 4.06 11.28
C ARG A 58 6.37 2.84 11.59
N LEU A 59 6.56 1.94 10.63
CA LEU A 59 7.46 0.79 10.73
C LEU A 59 8.94 1.21 10.83
N CYS A 60 9.32 2.27 10.12
CA CYS A 60 10.69 2.79 10.07
C CYS A 60 10.98 3.76 11.25
N GLY A 61 10.16 4.78 11.44
CA GLY A 61 10.32 5.86 12.42
C GLY A 61 10.19 5.43 13.87
N HIS A 62 9.47 4.36 14.19
CA HIS A 62 9.41 3.84 15.56
C HIS A 62 10.74 3.20 16.02
N MET A 63 11.66 2.90 15.09
CA MET A 63 12.93 2.26 15.40
C MET A 63 14.13 3.21 15.49
N GLU A 64 13.99 4.51 15.17
CA GLU A 64 15.08 5.49 15.33
C GLU A 64 15.49 5.71 16.80
N ASN A 65 14.65 5.35 17.77
CA ASN A 65 14.98 5.40 19.20
C ASN A 65 15.71 4.15 19.74
N THR A 66 16.04 3.17 18.91
CA THR A 66 16.76 1.96 19.31
C THR A 66 17.87 1.68 18.29
N GLN A 67 19.05 1.24 18.75
CA GLN A 67 20.30 1.03 17.97
C GLN A 67 20.22 0.05 16.75
N ASN A 68 19.04 -0.22 16.18
CA ASN A 68 18.77 -1.19 15.10
C ASN A 68 18.29 -0.53 13.78
N SER A 69 18.84 0.61 13.34
CA SER A 69 18.46 1.24 12.05
C SER A 69 18.52 0.29 10.84
N THR A 70 19.45 -0.66 10.81
CA THR A 70 19.62 -1.60 9.68
C THR A 70 18.50 -2.64 9.59
N TYR A 71 17.87 -2.98 10.71
CA TYR A 71 16.76 -3.96 10.73
C TYR A 71 15.48 -3.35 10.13
N SER A 72 15.26 -2.06 10.35
CA SER A 72 14.09 -1.30 9.90
C SER A 72 14.00 -1.16 8.39
N ALA A 73 15.12 -0.81 7.75
CA ALA A 73 15.17 -0.64 6.29
C ALA A 73 14.79 -1.92 5.54
N ASN A 74 15.24 -3.08 6.02
CA ASN A 74 14.91 -4.37 5.39
C ASN A 74 13.43 -4.77 5.58
N LEU A 75 12.81 -4.34 6.69
CA LEU A 75 11.40 -4.61 6.95
C LEU A 75 10.47 -3.75 6.08
N ALA A 76 10.77 -2.46 5.95
CA ALA A 76 10.03 -1.54 5.09
C ALA A 76 10.10 -2.00 3.62
N GLU A 77 11.28 -2.38 3.14
CA GLU A 77 11.45 -2.92 1.78
C GLU A 77 10.62 -4.19 1.56
N LYS A 78 10.63 -5.14 2.51
CA LYS A 78 9.81 -6.35 2.44
C LYS A 78 8.32 -6.05 2.46
N PHE A 79 7.89 -5.09 3.27
CA PHE A 79 6.50 -4.64 3.33
C PHE A 79 6.04 -4.04 1.99
N ARG A 80 6.82 -3.11 1.41
CA ARG A 80 6.54 -2.56 0.07
C ARG A 80 6.47 -3.67 -0.98
N ASN A 81 7.39 -4.64 -0.94
CA ASN A 81 7.43 -5.73 -1.93
C ASN A 81 6.21 -6.66 -1.80
N GLU A 82 5.77 -6.98 -0.58
CA GLU A 82 4.53 -7.73 -0.34
C GLU A 82 3.30 -6.96 -0.84
N ILE A 83 3.19 -5.65 -0.54
CA ILE A 83 2.11 -4.79 -1.04
C ILE A 83 2.11 -4.76 -2.57
N LYS A 84 3.27 -4.58 -3.21
CA LYS A 84 3.40 -4.63 -4.68
C LYS A 84 3.06 -6.00 -5.24
N ARG A 85 3.28 -7.10 -4.52
CA ARG A 85 2.88 -8.45 -4.95
C ARG A 85 1.39 -8.69 -4.79
N TYR A 86 0.81 -8.18 -3.71
CA TYR A 86 -0.61 -8.29 -3.41
C TYR A 86 -1.43 -7.38 -4.34
N LEU A 87 -0.91 -6.18 -4.63
CA LEU A 87 -1.51 -5.14 -5.45
C LEU A 87 -0.50 -4.65 -6.49
N PRO A 88 -0.13 -5.47 -7.49
CA PRO A 88 0.82 -5.07 -8.55
C PRO A 88 0.29 -3.89 -9.36
N LYS A 89 -1.03 -3.75 -9.42
CA LYS A 89 -1.73 -2.66 -10.08
C LYS A 89 -1.75 -1.37 -9.26
N LEU A 90 -1.33 -1.39 -7.98
CA LEU A 90 -1.11 -0.18 -7.18
C LEU A 90 -0.05 0.73 -7.79
N ASP A 91 0.93 0.15 -8.49
CA ASP A 91 1.97 0.90 -9.21
C ASP A 91 1.41 1.66 -10.43
N MET A 92 0.23 1.28 -10.94
CA MET A 92 -0.45 2.00 -12.03
C MET A 92 -1.21 3.24 -11.53
N ILE A 93 -1.36 3.39 -10.21
CA ILE A 93 -2.00 4.54 -9.58
C ILE A 93 -0.99 5.69 -9.53
N GLY A 94 -1.40 6.88 -9.95
CA GLY A 94 -0.53 8.06 -10.00
C GLY A 94 0.40 8.10 -11.23
N VAL A 95 0.38 7.08 -12.11
CA VAL A 95 1.02 7.17 -13.42
C VAL A 95 0.21 8.11 -14.29
N THR A 96 0.54 9.40 -14.19
CA THR A 96 0.17 10.38 -15.21
C THR A 96 1.01 10.04 -16.43
N VAL A 97 0.43 9.30 -17.40
CA VAL A 97 1.01 9.27 -18.75
C VAL A 97 0.88 10.68 -19.30
N GLY A 98 1.92 11.48 -19.10
CA GLY A 98 2.12 12.77 -19.75
C GLY A 98 2.66 12.59 -21.15
#